data_AF-A0A9R1EVM6-F1
#
_entry.id   AF-A0A9R1EVM6-F1
#
_cell.length_a   1.000
_cell.length_b   1.000
_cell.length_c   1.000
_cell.angle_alpha   90.00
_cell.angle_beta   90.00
_cell.angle_gamma   90.00
#
_symmetry.space_group_name_H-M   'P 1'
#
loop_
_entity.id
_entity.type
_entity.pdbx_description
1 polymer ?
#
loop_
_entity_poly.entity_id
_entity_poly.type
_entity_poly.pdbx_seq_one_letter_code
_entity_poly.pdbx_strand_id
1 'polypeptide(L)'
;MPPRAMSIKVAREEDLSSHIGNDGFYFDLVDFDRVRAFQIPDNTTMSRLKEEIAVEFSIPSQFQRLWLFCKRQNGTWRPVRPFSTEENNLSMTSLHKLLSRTFLFLNPDGVKLFLEVLNDSSPQNLSNDDGLVFLKLYDPEQTQIRYIGMLFVKASSRPSDILPKLRSLAGFCADEEMELYEEIKFEPSAMCEAIDANITFSESQIGHGDIICYQKSSKSLSHHAYPSVEIFFKRIHDLKAVVPGEQRKILALEEEVARLKHQSDLQTEKANMECQRFKRERDNAVRQLNELQDQNPQIFLEFPITNLLQATENFSGLCKVGDTEYGRVYKGIIHDTTVAIKLSRSDILFQQEVSILRQGRHPSIVNCIGKCSEVSALVYEWLPNGNLQDHIVCANGSTPLSWQIRTQIIGEICSALLFLHSREPHALVHGDLRPCNIFVDANFRSKICNFGMLTLFLQPGNHQPALTARLPYLDPDFLTTGELTPLSDVYSLGVIILCLLTGLPPLTIAK
;
A
#
# COMPACT_ATOMS: atom_id res chain seq x y z
N MET A 1 -40.58 5.06 56.46
CA MET A 1 -40.13 4.18 55.36
C MET A 1 -39.59 5.06 54.26
N PRO A 2 -38.42 4.78 53.66
CA PRO A 2 -37.97 5.52 52.48
C PRO A 2 -39.03 5.40 51.38
N PRO A 3 -39.24 6.44 50.55
CA PRO A 3 -40.14 6.34 49.42
C PRO A 3 -39.66 5.20 48.51
N ARG A 4 -40.58 4.30 48.15
CA ARG A 4 -40.30 3.30 47.12
C ARG A 4 -39.98 4.06 45.82
N ALA A 5 -38.91 3.61 45.17
CA ALA A 5 -38.43 4.15 43.91
C ALA A 5 -38.49 3.05 42.84
N MET A 6 -38.88 3.45 41.65
CA MET A 6 -38.96 2.61 40.47
C MET A 6 -37.72 2.82 39.61
N SER A 7 -37.12 1.72 39.16
CA SER A 7 -36.06 1.74 38.17
C SER A 7 -36.67 1.92 36.77
N ILE A 8 -36.25 2.95 36.04
CA ILE A 8 -36.66 3.19 34.66
C ILE A 8 -35.41 3.24 33.79
N LYS A 9 -35.36 2.41 32.75
CA LYS A 9 -34.27 2.45 31.76
C LYS A 9 -34.77 3.07 30.47
N VAL A 10 -34.08 4.08 29.97
CA VAL A 10 -34.47 4.83 28.76
C VAL A 10 -33.39 4.65 27.72
N ALA A 11 -33.66 3.82 26.71
CA ALA A 11 -32.77 3.62 25.57
C ALA A 11 -32.94 4.77 24.56
N ARG A 12 -31.83 5.16 23.94
CA ARG A 12 -31.74 6.17 22.87
C ARG A 12 -31.16 5.54 21.62
N GLU A 13 -31.30 6.24 20.51
CA GLU A 13 -30.70 5.81 19.24
C GLU A 13 -29.18 5.64 19.34
N GLU A 14 -28.50 6.48 20.11
CA GLU A 14 -27.06 6.34 20.42
C GLU A 14 -26.72 5.00 21.09
N ASP A 15 -27.59 4.50 21.99
CA ASP A 15 -27.39 3.22 22.66
C ASP A 15 -27.51 2.08 21.64
N LEU A 16 -28.50 2.13 20.74
CA LEU A 16 -28.68 1.18 19.64
C LEU A 16 -27.45 1.17 18.72
N SER A 17 -26.99 2.35 18.29
CA SER A 17 -25.78 2.52 17.47
C SER A 17 -24.53 1.96 18.13
N SER A 18 -24.38 2.13 19.45
CA SER A 18 -23.18 1.68 20.17
C SER A 18 -23.16 0.17 20.44
N HIS A 19 -24.33 -0.46 20.60
CA HIS A 19 -24.44 -1.88 20.96
C HIS A 19 -24.46 -2.81 19.74
N ILE A 20 -24.96 -2.33 18.60
CA ILE A 20 -25.06 -3.11 17.37
C ILE A 20 -23.77 -2.94 16.57
N GLY A 21 -22.88 -3.94 16.64
CA GLY A 21 -21.64 -4.00 15.85
C GLY A 21 -20.34 -3.86 16.65
N ASN A 22 -20.39 -3.41 17.92
CA ASN A 22 -19.22 -3.27 18.78
C ASN A 22 -19.28 -4.20 20.02
N ASP A 23 -18.14 -4.79 20.39
CA ASP A 23 -17.95 -5.65 21.58
C ASP A 23 -18.90 -6.86 21.71
N GLY A 24 -18.78 -7.81 20.77
CA GLY A 24 -19.33 -9.17 20.94
C GLY A 24 -20.76 -9.39 20.44
N PHE A 25 -21.15 -8.69 19.37
CA PHE A 25 -22.38 -8.86 18.60
C PHE A 25 -23.65 -9.01 19.46
N TYR A 26 -24.14 -7.89 19.99
CA TYR A 26 -25.51 -7.82 20.50
C TYR A 26 -26.47 -7.65 19.31
N PHE A 27 -27.35 -8.63 19.10
CA PHE A 27 -28.25 -8.66 17.94
C PHE A 27 -29.65 -8.15 18.24
N ASP A 28 -30.12 -8.12 19.50
CA ASP A 28 -31.37 -7.41 19.78
C ASP A 28 -31.13 -5.88 19.68
N LEU A 29 -32.18 -5.05 19.70
CA LEU A 29 -32.02 -3.60 19.51
C LEU A 29 -31.12 -2.96 20.58
N VAL A 30 -31.25 -3.38 21.84
CA VAL A 30 -30.52 -2.74 22.94
C VAL A 30 -30.26 -3.69 24.11
N ASP A 31 -29.01 -3.72 24.57
CA ASP A 31 -28.64 -4.39 25.81
C ASP A 31 -29.01 -3.49 27.00
N PHE A 32 -30.19 -3.73 27.58
CA PHE A 32 -30.65 -2.93 28.71
C PHE A 32 -29.77 -3.04 29.96
N ASP A 33 -28.87 -4.02 30.07
CA ASP A 33 -27.94 -4.06 31.20
C ASP A 33 -26.87 -2.97 31.11
N ARG A 34 -26.60 -2.50 29.89
CA ARG A 34 -25.72 -1.36 29.60
C ARG A 34 -26.44 -0.01 29.57
N VAL A 35 -27.77 -0.01 29.50
CA VAL A 35 -28.59 1.23 29.51
C VAL A 35 -28.71 1.79 30.91
N ARG A 36 -28.48 3.10 31.04
CA ARG A 36 -28.60 3.83 32.30
C ARG A 36 -30.00 3.72 32.90
N ALA A 37 -30.04 3.49 34.21
CA ALA A 37 -31.27 3.45 35.00
C ALA A 37 -31.49 4.77 35.75
N PHE A 38 -32.68 5.33 35.61
CA PHE A 38 -33.22 6.42 36.42
C PHE A 38 -33.93 5.83 37.64
N GLN A 39 -33.63 6.37 38.82
CA GLN A 39 -34.31 5.98 40.06
C GLN A 39 -35.35 7.04 40.40
N ILE A 40 -36.63 6.72 40.14
CA ILE A 40 -37.72 7.67 40.17
C ILE A 40 -38.67 7.36 41.32
N PRO A 41 -39.00 8.31 42.21
CA PRO A 41 -40.00 8.09 43.26
C PRO A 41 -41.35 7.66 42.68
N ASP A 42 -42.03 6.71 43.34
CA ASP A 42 -43.28 6.07 42.86
C ASP A 42 -44.42 7.06 42.53
N ASN A 43 -44.45 8.22 43.19
CA ASN A 43 -45.46 9.26 43.01
C ASN A 43 -45.12 10.28 41.89
N THR A 44 -43.97 10.14 41.23
CA THR A 44 -43.55 11.03 40.15
C THR A 44 -44.48 10.89 38.94
N THR A 45 -44.72 11.99 38.23
CA THR A 45 -45.53 11.99 37.00
C THR A 45 -44.65 11.79 35.77
N MET A 46 -45.23 11.30 34.66
CA MET A 46 -44.50 11.19 33.39
C MET A 46 -43.95 12.54 32.91
N SER A 47 -44.68 13.64 33.11
CA SER A 47 -44.20 14.99 32.81
C SER A 47 -42.91 15.32 33.58
N ARG A 48 -42.82 14.96 34.86
CA ARG A 48 -41.60 15.17 35.65
C ARG A 48 -40.46 14.25 35.19
N LEU A 49 -40.75 13.00 34.83
CA LEU A 49 -39.77 12.10 34.22
C LEU A 49 -39.17 12.70 32.94
N LYS A 50 -40.01 13.28 32.06
CA LYS A 50 -39.53 13.95 30.84
C LYS A 50 -38.58 15.10 31.14
N GLU A 51 -38.84 15.88 32.20
CA GLU A 51 -37.92 16.93 32.63
C GLU A 51 -36.58 16.38 33.16
N GLU A 52 -36.59 15.25 33.88
CA GLU A 52 -35.35 14.60 34.32
C GLU A 52 -34.55 14.03 33.15
N ILE A 53 -35.23 13.42 32.17
CA ILE A 53 -34.66 13.00 30.89
C ILE A 53 -34.10 14.21 30.13
N ALA A 54 -34.78 15.36 30.17
CA ALA A 54 -34.34 16.57 29.50
C ALA A 54 -33.04 17.13 30.06
N VAL A 55 -32.90 17.12 31.39
CA VAL A 55 -31.67 17.53 32.06
C VAL A 55 -30.53 16.56 31.75
N GLU A 56 -30.80 15.26 31.86
CA GLU A 56 -29.77 14.23 31.70
C GLU A 56 -29.25 14.14 30.26
N PHE A 57 -30.15 14.09 29.27
CA PHE A 57 -29.77 13.92 27.87
C PHE A 57 -29.71 15.22 27.08
N SER A 58 -29.95 16.37 27.72
CA SER A 58 -30.00 17.68 27.05
C SER A 58 -31.03 17.75 25.92
N ILE A 59 -32.17 17.06 26.06
CA ILE A 59 -33.26 17.02 25.07
C ILE A 59 -34.52 17.61 25.69
N PRO A 60 -34.97 18.82 25.32
CA PRO A 60 -36.15 19.45 25.91
C PRO A 60 -37.41 18.58 25.80
N SER A 61 -38.30 18.64 26.81
CA SER A 61 -39.45 17.75 26.94
C SER A 61 -40.43 17.80 25.76
N GLN A 62 -40.52 18.93 25.05
CA GLN A 62 -41.33 19.07 23.83
C GLN A 62 -40.80 18.27 22.63
N PHE A 63 -39.51 17.92 22.62
CA PHE A 63 -38.90 17.09 21.57
C PHE A 63 -38.84 15.61 21.96
N GLN A 64 -39.50 15.20 23.04
CA GLN A 64 -39.46 13.82 23.53
C GLN A 64 -40.76 13.07 23.24
N ARG A 65 -40.68 12.01 22.42
CA ARG A 65 -41.69 10.96 22.36
C ARG A 65 -41.15 9.67 22.99
N LEU A 66 -41.79 9.26 24.08
CA LEU A 66 -41.43 8.03 24.80
C LEU A 66 -42.25 6.87 24.26
N TRP A 67 -41.56 5.80 23.92
CA TRP A 67 -42.10 4.53 23.48
C TRP A 67 -41.98 3.49 24.58
N LEU A 68 -43.04 2.73 24.79
CA LEU A 68 -43.02 1.57 25.67
C LEU A 68 -42.20 0.45 25.02
N PHE A 69 -41.22 -0.07 25.74
CA PHE A 69 -40.37 -1.17 25.31
C PHE A 69 -40.76 -2.46 26.05
N CYS A 70 -41.20 -3.48 25.32
CA CYS A 70 -41.71 -4.71 25.92
C CYS A 70 -41.11 -5.96 25.28
N LYS A 71 -41.11 -7.05 26.06
CA LYS A 71 -40.78 -8.38 25.56
C LYS A 71 -41.98 -8.93 24.80
N ARG A 72 -41.79 -9.26 23.53
CA ARG A 72 -42.79 -9.93 22.69
C ARG A 72 -42.86 -11.42 23.04
N GLN A 73 -43.90 -12.11 22.54
CA GLN A 73 -44.09 -13.55 22.75
C GLN A 73 -42.91 -14.39 22.22
N ASN A 74 -42.25 -13.92 21.15
CA ASN A 74 -41.07 -14.57 20.57
C ASN A 74 -39.77 -14.37 21.38
N GLY A 75 -39.84 -13.64 22.50
CA GLY A 75 -38.72 -13.41 23.41
C GLY A 75 -37.88 -12.17 23.13
N THR A 76 -38.13 -11.45 22.02
CA THR A 76 -37.41 -10.22 21.65
C THR A 76 -37.92 -9.00 22.41
N TRP A 77 -37.05 -8.03 22.69
CA TRP A 77 -37.44 -6.76 23.27
C TRP A 77 -37.58 -5.71 22.17
N ARG A 78 -38.78 -5.12 22.00
CA ARG A 78 -39.03 -4.11 20.95
C ARG A 78 -39.87 -2.93 21.47
N PRO A 79 -39.73 -1.73 20.88
CA PRO A 79 -40.72 -0.66 21.04
C PRO A 79 -42.07 -1.11 20.48
N VAL A 80 -43.14 -0.91 21.23
CA VAL A 80 -44.48 -1.37 20.83
C VAL A 80 -45.39 -0.21 20.42
N ARG A 81 -45.43 0.84 21.25
CA ARG A 81 -46.24 2.04 20.98
C ARG A 81 -45.73 3.25 21.78
N PRO A 82 -46.03 4.47 21.32
CA PRO A 82 -45.81 5.68 22.13
C PRO A 82 -46.84 5.78 23.27
N PHE A 83 -46.51 6.57 24.29
CA PHE A 83 -47.48 6.98 25.31
C PHE A 83 -48.45 8.03 24.78
N SER A 84 -49.72 7.91 25.14
CA SER A 84 -50.75 8.91 24.82
C SER A 84 -50.61 10.17 25.69
N THR A 85 -51.28 11.26 25.27
CA THR A 85 -51.35 12.50 26.07
C THR A 85 -51.99 12.27 27.44
N GLU A 86 -52.96 11.36 27.54
CA GLU A 86 -53.60 11.00 28.80
C GLU A 86 -52.64 10.25 29.73
N GLU A 87 -51.85 9.31 29.18
CA GLU A 87 -50.85 8.55 29.93
C GLU A 87 -49.72 9.45 30.45
N ASN A 88 -49.40 10.55 29.76
CA ASN A 88 -48.41 11.54 30.19
C ASN A 88 -48.78 12.29 31.49
N ASN A 89 -50.05 12.20 31.92
CA ASN A 89 -50.53 12.83 33.16
C ASN A 89 -50.62 11.85 34.33
N LEU A 90 -50.37 10.55 34.11
CA LEU A 90 -50.41 9.55 35.17
C LEU A 90 -49.15 9.60 36.05
N SER A 91 -49.31 9.21 37.32
CA SER A 91 -48.17 8.88 38.18
C SER A 91 -47.52 7.56 37.76
N MET A 92 -46.23 7.38 38.04
CA MET A 92 -45.49 6.15 37.69
C MET A 92 -46.12 4.90 38.30
N THR A 93 -46.65 4.99 39.52
CA THR A 93 -47.40 3.89 40.14
C THR A 93 -48.66 3.51 39.34
N SER A 94 -49.44 4.52 38.93
CA SER A 94 -50.67 4.31 38.15
C SER A 94 -50.36 3.78 36.75
N LEU A 95 -49.31 4.33 36.13
CA LEU A 95 -48.82 3.90 34.83
C LEU A 95 -48.33 2.46 34.89
N HIS A 96 -47.50 2.10 35.87
CA HIS A 96 -47.05 0.72 36.05
C HIS A 96 -48.22 -0.23 36.24
N LYS A 97 -49.21 0.12 37.08
CA LYS A 97 -50.40 -0.70 37.28
C LYS A 97 -51.24 -0.86 36.00
N LEU A 98 -51.39 0.20 35.21
CA LEU A 98 -52.08 0.17 33.92
C LEU A 98 -51.34 -0.75 32.95
N LEU A 99 -50.04 -0.52 32.79
CA LEU A 99 -49.18 -1.32 31.94
C LEU A 99 -49.20 -2.80 32.37
N SER A 100 -49.11 -3.12 33.66
CA SER A 100 -49.08 -4.52 34.16
C SER A 100 -50.38 -5.27 33.89
N ARG A 101 -51.50 -4.56 33.71
CA ARG A 101 -52.78 -5.15 33.30
C ARG A 101 -52.85 -5.39 31.80
N THR A 102 -52.30 -4.47 31.01
CA THR A 102 -52.36 -4.50 29.55
C THR A 102 -51.29 -5.43 28.95
N PHE A 103 -50.14 -5.54 29.58
CA PHE A 103 -49.01 -6.35 29.13
C PHE A 103 -48.63 -7.35 30.21
N LEU A 104 -48.93 -8.64 29.98
CA LEU A 104 -48.65 -9.73 30.92
C LEU A 104 -47.16 -9.92 31.26
N PHE A 105 -46.25 -9.23 30.56
CA PHE A 105 -44.79 -9.43 30.63
C PHE A 105 -44.00 -8.17 31.03
N LEU A 106 -44.58 -7.26 31.83
CA LEU A 106 -43.75 -6.20 32.40
C LEU A 106 -42.72 -6.77 33.37
N ASN A 107 -41.50 -6.24 33.26
CA ASN A 107 -40.36 -6.75 34.00
C ASN A 107 -40.56 -6.57 35.51
N PRO A 108 -40.13 -7.56 36.32
CA PRO A 108 -39.92 -7.33 37.74
C PRO A 108 -38.84 -6.28 38.03
N ASP A 109 -37.91 -6.05 37.08
CA ASP A 109 -36.75 -5.16 37.24
C ASP A 109 -36.98 -3.68 36.85
N GLY A 110 -38.23 -3.32 36.51
CA GLY A 110 -38.62 -1.92 36.22
C GLY A 110 -39.08 -1.65 34.79
N VAL A 111 -39.39 -0.37 34.50
CA VAL A 111 -39.96 0.07 33.21
C VAL A 111 -38.85 0.34 32.20
N LYS A 112 -38.98 -0.22 30.99
CA LYS A 112 -38.05 0.00 29.88
C LYS A 112 -38.71 0.85 28.81
N LEU A 113 -38.04 1.92 28.42
CA LEU A 113 -38.54 2.90 27.47
C LEU A 113 -37.53 3.09 26.33
N PHE A 114 -38.03 3.57 25.20
CA PHE A 114 -37.21 4.11 24.12
C PHE A 114 -37.58 5.58 23.88
N LEU A 115 -36.58 6.44 23.76
CA LEU A 115 -36.73 7.86 23.51
C LEU A 115 -36.53 8.16 22.02
N GLU A 116 -37.62 8.52 21.34
CA GLU A 116 -37.58 9.15 20.02
C GLU A 116 -37.40 10.67 20.21
N VAL A 117 -36.37 11.21 19.57
CA VAL A 117 -36.11 12.66 19.52
C VAL A 117 -36.83 13.23 18.30
N LEU A 118 -37.82 14.09 18.56
CA LEU A 118 -38.66 14.67 17.52
C LEU A 118 -37.91 15.73 16.73
N ASN A 119 -38.07 15.70 15.41
CA ASN A 119 -37.57 16.69 14.47
C ASN A 119 -38.66 17.06 13.45
N ASP A 120 -38.34 17.93 12.49
CA ASP A 120 -39.29 18.42 11.48
C ASP A 120 -39.88 17.30 10.59
N SER A 121 -39.20 16.16 10.49
CA SER A 121 -39.68 14.98 9.75
C SER A 121 -40.48 13.99 10.61
N SER A 122 -40.51 14.17 11.93
CA SER A 122 -41.27 13.29 12.83
C SER A 122 -42.78 13.52 12.67
N PRO A 123 -43.59 12.48 12.45
CA PRO A 123 -45.03 12.62 12.32
C PRO A 123 -45.64 13.09 13.64
N GLN A 124 -46.35 14.22 13.67
CA GLN A 124 -46.86 14.78 14.94
C GLN A 124 -47.88 13.86 15.64
N ASN A 125 -48.80 13.28 14.88
CA ASN A 125 -49.80 12.33 15.36
C ASN A 125 -49.65 11.02 14.59
N LEU A 126 -49.42 9.93 15.33
CA LEU A 126 -49.31 8.60 14.74
C LEU A 126 -50.71 8.01 14.54
N SER A 127 -50.98 7.55 13.33
CA SER A 127 -52.17 6.79 12.96
C SER A 127 -51.90 5.29 13.06
N ASN A 128 -52.95 4.47 12.98
CA ASN A 128 -52.79 3.01 12.90
C ASN A 128 -52.12 2.53 11.61
N ASP A 129 -52.01 3.40 10.61
CA ASP A 129 -51.29 3.13 9.36
C ASP A 129 -49.80 3.48 9.48
N ASP A 130 -49.33 4.06 10.60
CA ASP A 130 -47.91 4.36 10.80
C ASP A 130 -47.20 3.19 11.48
N GLY A 131 -46.03 2.80 10.97
CA GLY A 131 -45.12 1.84 11.58
C GLY A 131 -43.75 2.46 11.81
N LEU A 132 -43.15 2.24 12.99
CA LEU A 132 -41.77 2.67 13.28
C LEU A 132 -40.86 1.46 13.14
N VAL A 133 -40.04 1.43 12.09
CA VAL A 133 -39.09 0.34 11.83
C VAL A 133 -37.67 0.78 12.13
N PHE A 134 -36.84 -0.18 12.51
CA PHE A 134 -35.42 0.00 12.83
C PHE A 134 -34.57 -0.61 11.72
N LEU A 135 -33.48 0.04 11.36
CA LEU A 135 -32.70 -0.28 10.17
C LEU A 135 -31.30 -0.76 10.55
N LYS A 136 -30.94 -1.94 10.04
CA LYS A 136 -29.57 -2.47 10.14
C LYS A 136 -29.01 -2.69 8.74
N LEU A 137 -27.77 -2.25 8.50
CA LEU A 137 -27.06 -2.52 7.27
C LEU A 137 -26.04 -3.62 7.51
N TYR A 138 -26.11 -4.66 6.69
CA TYR A 138 -25.11 -5.70 6.62
C TYR A 138 -24.15 -5.44 5.47
N ASP A 139 -22.86 -5.52 5.77
CA ASP A 139 -21.76 -5.43 4.82
C ASP A 139 -21.11 -6.82 4.66
N PRO A 140 -21.35 -7.52 3.55
CA PRO A 140 -20.76 -8.82 3.26
C PRO A 140 -19.23 -8.81 3.10
N GLU A 141 -18.64 -7.68 2.67
CA GLU A 141 -17.19 -7.54 2.52
C GLU A 141 -16.50 -7.45 3.88
N GLN A 142 -17.10 -6.67 4.79
CA GLN A 142 -16.58 -6.48 6.13
C GLN A 142 -17.07 -7.54 7.13
N THR A 143 -18.05 -8.36 6.74
CA THR A 143 -18.74 -9.33 7.61
C THR A 143 -19.32 -8.67 8.87
N GLN A 144 -19.79 -7.44 8.74
CA GLN A 144 -20.30 -6.63 9.85
C GLN A 144 -21.73 -6.20 9.62
N ILE A 145 -22.51 -6.18 10.70
CA ILE A 145 -23.83 -5.57 10.73
C ILE A 145 -23.80 -4.37 11.66
N ARG A 146 -24.37 -3.25 11.21
CA ARG A 146 -24.44 -2.00 11.98
C ARG A 146 -25.83 -1.40 11.96
N TYR A 147 -26.20 -0.74 13.04
CA TYR A 147 -27.42 0.05 13.09
C TYR A 147 -27.26 1.35 12.28
N ILE A 148 -28.26 1.69 11.48
CA ILE A 148 -28.23 2.86 10.58
C ILE A 148 -29.24 3.93 10.97
N GLY A 149 -30.34 3.54 11.60
CA GLY A 149 -31.35 4.49 12.04
C GLY A 149 -32.74 3.88 12.16
N MET A 150 -33.73 4.75 12.34
CA MET A 150 -35.14 4.38 12.33
C MET A 150 -35.90 5.12 11.22
N LEU A 151 -37.03 4.55 10.79
CA LEU A 151 -37.88 5.13 9.74
C LEU A 151 -39.35 4.91 10.06
N PHE A 152 -40.19 5.91 9.79
CA PHE A 152 -41.63 5.73 9.74
C PHE A 152 -42.07 5.26 8.36
N VAL A 153 -42.80 4.16 8.32
CA VAL A 153 -43.38 3.57 7.11
C VAL A 153 -44.90 3.55 7.22
N LYS A 154 -45.60 3.57 6.08
CA LYS A 154 -47.05 3.36 6.07
C LYS A 154 -47.34 1.87 5.94
N ALA A 155 -48.25 1.32 6.75
CA ALA A 155 -48.64 -0.08 6.66
C ALA A 155 -49.19 -0.41 5.26
N SER A 156 -49.85 0.57 4.63
CA SER A 156 -50.32 0.55 3.24
C SER A 156 -49.25 0.72 2.15
N SER A 157 -48.02 1.14 2.49
CA SER A 157 -46.91 1.32 1.53
C SER A 157 -46.10 0.05 1.31
N ARG A 158 -45.26 0.03 0.27
CA ARG A 158 -44.41 -1.11 -0.09
C ARG A 158 -42.97 -0.88 0.34
N PRO A 159 -42.19 -1.93 0.66
CA PRO A 159 -40.76 -1.80 0.92
C PRO A 159 -39.98 -1.20 -0.25
N SER A 160 -40.43 -1.39 -1.49
CA SER A 160 -39.85 -0.72 -2.67
C SER A 160 -39.90 0.80 -2.60
N ASP A 161 -40.90 1.39 -1.93
CA ASP A 161 -41.09 2.84 -1.81
C ASP A 161 -39.99 3.48 -0.94
N ILE A 162 -39.39 2.72 -0.01
CA ILE A 162 -38.36 3.23 0.91
C ILE A 162 -36.93 2.98 0.42
N LEU A 163 -36.72 2.20 -0.64
CA LEU A 163 -35.38 1.89 -1.17
C LEU A 163 -34.51 3.13 -1.47
N PRO A 164 -35.03 4.24 -2.05
CA PRO A 164 -34.23 5.44 -2.27
C PRO A 164 -33.69 6.03 -0.96
N LYS A 165 -34.51 6.01 0.10
CA LYS A 165 -34.11 6.51 1.42
C LYS A 165 -33.06 5.61 2.06
N LEU A 166 -33.25 4.30 1.97
CA LEU A 166 -32.29 3.31 2.47
C LEU A 166 -30.93 3.44 1.76
N ARG A 167 -30.90 3.60 0.44
CA ARG A 167 -29.66 3.87 -0.32
C ARG A 167 -28.95 5.13 0.17
N SER A 168 -29.70 6.22 0.38
CA SER A 168 -29.15 7.47 0.91
C SER A 168 -28.55 7.28 2.31
N LEU A 169 -29.18 6.48 3.16
CA LEU A 169 -28.68 6.20 4.51
C LEU A 169 -27.44 5.29 4.51
N ALA A 170 -27.33 4.36 3.57
CA ALA A 170 -26.16 3.49 3.41
C ALA A 170 -25.02 4.11 2.60
N GLY A 171 -25.24 5.23 1.94
CA GLY A 171 -24.25 5.86 1.05
C GLY A 171 -24.07 5.11 -0.28
N PHE A 172 -25.12 4.43 -0.76
CA PHE A 172 -25.09 3.67 -2.02
C PHE A 172 -25.48 4.54 -3.23
N CYS A 173 -24.99 4.18 -4.41
CA CYS A 173 -25.39 4.79 -5.69
C CYS A 173 -26.88 4.52 -5.98
N ALA A 174 -27.54 5.40 -6.73
CA ALA A 174 -28.99 5.37 -6.95
C ALA A 174 -29.50 4.12 -7.68
N ASP A 175 -28.62 3.49 -8.47
CA ASP A 175 -28.85 2.29 -9.29
C ASP A 175 -28.50 0.99 -8.57
N GLU A 176 -27.97 1.03 -7.35
CA GLU A 176 -27.59 -0.16 -6.59
C GLU A 176 -28.82 -0.99 -6.22
N GLU A 177 -28.80 -2.28 -6.64
CA GLU A 177 -29.77 -3.30 -6.24
C GLU A 177 -29.53 -3.69 -4.78
N MET A 178 -30.61 -3.82 -4.01
CA MET A 178 -30.55 -4.16 -2.59
C MET A 178 -31.50 -5.29 -2.26
N GLU A 179 -31.14 -6.05 -1.24
CA GLU A 179 -31.95 -7.11 -0.66
C GLU A 179 -32.38 -6.67 0.75
N LEU A 180 -33.66 -6.91 1.07
CA LEU A 180 -34.26 -6.57 2.35
C LEU A 180 -34.61 -7.85 3.09
N TYR A 181 -34.39 -7.83 4.39
CA TYR A 181 -34.66 -8.95 5.29
C TYR A 181 -35.31 -8.45 6.58
N GLU A 182 -36.26 -9.19 7.11
CA GLU A 182 -36.82 -8.96 8.43
C GLU A 182 -36.03 -9.76 9.46
N GLU A 183 -35.50 -9.07 10.47
CA GLU A 183 -34.98 -9.74 11.67
C GLU A 183 -36.11 -10.00 12.66
N ILE A 184 -36.57 -11.25 12.68
CA ILE A 184 -37.66 -11.71 13.55
C ILE A 184 -37.16 -11.96 14.97
N LYS A 185 -36.05 -12.69 15.11
CA LYS A 185 -35.34 -12.93 16.38
C LYS A 185 -33.94 -13.47 16.13
N PHE A 186 -33.03 -13.23 17.07
CA PHE A 186 -31.69 -13.80 17.04
C PHE A 186 -31.46 -14.84 18.14
N GLU A 187 -31.92 -14.57 19.37
CA GLU A 187 -31.91 -15.55 20.48
C GLU A 187 -33.34 -16.02 20.79
N PRO A 188 -33.56 -17.30 21.13
CA PRO A 188 -32.58 -18.39 21.25
C PRO A 188 -32.20 -19.05 19.91
N SER A 189 -32.73 -18.56 18.79
CA SER A 189 -32.52 -19.11 17.45
C SER A 189 -32.51 -17.96 16.44
N ALA A 190 -31.52 -17.91 15.56
CA ALA A 190 -31.49 -16.94 14.47
C ALA A 190 -32.62 -17.21 13.46
N MET A 191 -33.54 -16.26 13.34
CA MET A 191 -34.61 -16.23 12.35
C MET A 191 -34.63 -14.88 11.64
N CYS A 192 -34.38 -14.94 10.35
CA CYS A 192 -34.32 -13.80 9.44
C CYS A 192 -34.99 -14.23 8.14
N GLU A 193 -35.92 -13.44 7.61
CA GLU A 193 -36.69 -13.78 6.41
C GLU A 193 -36.53 -12.70 5.35
N ALA A 194 -36.49 -13.08 4.07
CA ALA A 194 -36.43 -12.11 2.99
C ALA A 194 -37.77 -11.34 2.87
N ILE A 195 -37.69 -10.03 2.70
CA ILE A 195 -38.87 -9.17 2.52
C ILE A 195 -39.14 -9.04 1.02
N ASP A 196 -40.34 -9.40 0.57
CA ASP A 196 -40.79 -9.10 -0.79
C ASP A 196 -41.07 -7.60 -0.93
N ALA A 197 -40.32 -6.94 -1.82
CA ALA A 197 -40.42 -5.50 -2.01
C ALA A 197 -41.73 -5.03 -2.66
N ASN A 198 -42.56 -5.96 -3.17
CA ASN A 198 -43.77 -5.64 -3.95
C ASN A 198 -45.07 -5.75 -3.15
N ILE A 199 -45.05 -6.41 -1.99
CA ILE A 199 -46.20 -6.48 -1.09
C ILE A 199 -46.18 -5.32 -0.09
N THR A 200 -47.32 -5.01 0.52
CA THR A 200 -47.38 -3.93 1.51
C THR A 200 -46.75 -4.36 2.84
N PHE A 201 -46.26 -3.40 3.63
CA PHE A 201 -45.73 -3.70 4.97
C PHE A 201 -46.77 -4.41 5.85
N SER A 202 -48.05 -4.07 5.72
CA SER A 202 -49.14 -4.74 6.42
C SER A 202 -49.29 -6.22 6.05
N GLU A 203 -49.11 -6.56 4.77
CA GLU A 203 -49.13 -7.96 4.29
C GLU A 203 -47.90 -8.74 4.78
N SER A 204 -46.74 -8.08 4.87
CA SER A 204 -45.54 -8.64 5.50
C SER A 204 -45.61 -8.69 7.03
N GLN A 205 -46.67 -8.17 7.65
CA GLN A 205 -46.79 -8.03 9.11
C GLN A 205 -45.69 -7.18 9.77
N ILE A 206 -45.09 -6.26 9.00
CA ILE A 206 -44.04 -5.34 9.47
C ILE A 206 -44.70 -4.06 9.99
N GLY A 207 -44.36 -3.67 11.22
CA GLY A 207 -44.87 -2.49 11.90
C GLY A 207 -43.96 -1.99 13.02
N HIS A 208 -44.57 -1.50 14.10
CA HIS A 208 -43.83 -0.87 15.19
C HIS A 208 -42.83 -1.81 15.86
N GLY A 209 -41.56 -1.40 15.86
CA GLY A 209 -40.49 -2.13 16.51
C GLY A 209 -39.88 -3.23 15.65
N ASP A 210 -40.32 -3.42 14.41
CA ASP A 210 -39.70 -4.41 13.52
C ASP A 210 -38.38 -3.91 12.97
N ILE A 211 -37.50 -4.85 12.66
CA ILE A 211 -36.13 -4.56 12.21
C ILE A 211 -36.00 -5.01 10.77
N ILE A 212 -35.66 -4.06 9.91
CA ILE A 212 -35.32 -4.31 8.52
C ILE A 212 -33.80 -4.30 8.40
N CYS A 213 -33.25 -5.46 8.12
CA CYS A 213 -31.87 -5.63 7.69
C CYS A 213 -31.80 -5.45 6.18
N TYR A 214 -30.77 -4.79 5.68
CA TYR A 214 -30.57 -4.63 4.23
C TYR A 214 -29.10 -4.72 3.85
N GLN A 215 -28.85 -5.10 2.61
CA GLN A 215 -27.51 -5.27 2.03
C GLN A 215 -27.54 -5.01 0.51
N LYS A 216 -26.35 -4.92 -0.10
CA LYS A 216 -26.22 -4.96 -1.57
C LYS A 216 -26.57 -6.34 -2.11
N SER A 217 -27.12 -6.41 -3.32
CA SER A 217 -27.57 -7.67 -3.92
C SER A 217 -26.43 -8.63 -4.30
N SER A 218 -26.70 -9.92 -4.08
CA SER A 218 -25.79 -11.06 -4.22
C SER A 218 -25.21 -11.29 -5.62
N LYS A 219 -25.81 -10.75 -6.70
CA LYS A 219 -25.26 -10.88 -8.08
C LYS A 219 -23.84 -10.32 -8.22
N SER A 220 -23.40 -9.47 -7.28
CA SER A 220 -22.03 -8.92 -7.21
C SER A 220 -21.12 -9.61 -6.18
N LEU A 221 -21.60 -10.61 -5.42
CA LEU A 221 -21.00 -11.04 -4.15
C LEU A 221 -20.74 -12.56 -4.00
N SER A 222 -20.78 -13.35 -5.08
CA SER A 222 -20.65 -14.84 -5.03
C SER A 222 -19.34 -15.40 -4.43
N HIS A 223 -18.35 -14.54 -4.15
CA HIS A 223 -17.06 -14.91 -3.56
C HIS A 223 -16.96 -14.68 -2.04
N HIS A 224 -18.01 -14.19 -1.37
CA HIS A 224 -17.98 -13.86 0.05
C HIS A 224 -18.35 -15.05 0.94
N ALA A 225 -17.70 -15.17 2.10
CA ALA A 225 -17.94 -16.25 3.06
C ALA A 225 -19.38 -16.29 3.57
N TYR A 226 -20.03 -15.13 3.69
CA TYR A 226 -21.40 -14.98 4.18
C TYR A 226 -22.18 -14.02 3.25
N PRO A 227 -22.77 -14.53 2.16
CA PRO A 227 -23.31 -13.67 1.10
C PRO A 227 -24.67 -13.05 1.44
N SER A 228 -25.34 -13.47 2.52
CA SER A 228 -26.62 -12.91 2.94
C SER A 228 -26.71 -12.69 4.45
N VAL A 229 -27.58 -11.76 4.89
CA VAL A 229 -27.90 -11.52 6.30
C VAL A 229 -28.34 -12.81 7.00
N GLU A 230 -29.16 -13.62 6.32
CA GLU A 230 -29.65 -14.91 6.84
C GLU A 230 -28.50 -15.87 7.15
N ILE A 231 -27.57 -16.05 6.21
CA ILE A 231 -26.42 -16.93 6.37
C ILE A 231 -25.49 -16.40 7.48
N PHE A 232 -25.26 -15.08 7.50
CA PHE A 232 -24.46 -14.42 8.53
C PHE A 232 -25.05 -14.66 9.93
N PHE A 233 -26.35 -14.43 10.11
CA PHE A 233 -27.01 -14.62 11.41
C PHE A 233 -26.96 -16.07 11.88
N LYS A 234 -27.22 -17.02 10.97
CA LYS A 234 -27.14 -18.45 11.28
C LYS A 234 -25.74 -18.83 11.75
N ARG A 235 -24.70 -18.37 11.04
CA ARG A 235 -23.31 -18.66 11.42
C ARG A 235 -22.94 -18.08 12.77
N ILE A 236 -23.27 -16.81 13.03
CA ILE A 236 -22.92 -16.18 14.31
C ILE A 236 -23.66 -16.84 15.47
N HIS A 237 -24.92 -17.25 15.25
CA HIS A 237 -25.68 -18.02 16.23
C HIS A 237 -25.01 -19.38 16.52
N ASP A 238 -24.63 -20.14 15.49
CA ASP A 238 -23.91 -21.40 15.64
C ASP A 238 -22.57 -21.23 16.39
N LEU A 239 -21.80 -20.18 16.08
CA LEU A 239 -20.55 -19.86 16.77
C LEU A 239 -20.78 -19.49 18.24
N LYS A 240 -21.86 -18.76 18.55
CA LYS A 240 -22.25 -18.44 19.93
C LYS A 240 -22.61 -19.69 20.74
N ALA A 241 -23.21 -20.70 20.11
CA ALA A 241 -23.57 -21.95 20.76
C ALA A 241 -22.36 -22.84 21.11
N VAL A 242 -21.25 -22.71 20.37
CA VAL A 242 -20.11 -23.65 20.44
C VAL A 242 -18.90 -23.12 21.22
N VAL A 243 -18.67 -21.79 21.30
CA VAL A 243 -17.39 -21.24 21.78
C VAL A 243 -17.56 -20.22 22.92
N PRO A 244 -16.87 -20.37 24.08
CA PRO A 244 -16.86 -19.41 25.19
C PRO A 244 -16.32 -18.02 24.79
N GLY A 245 -16.77 -16.96 25.48
CA GLY A 245 -16.57 -15.56 25.08
C GLY A 245 -15.13 -15.08 24.87
N GLU A 246 -14.14 -15.67 25.56
CA GLU A 246 -12.72 -15.27 25.42
C GLU A 246 -12.08 -15.81 24.12
N GLN A 247 -12.40 -17.04 23.70
CA GLN A 247 -11.93 -17.58 22.42
C GLN A 247 -12.51 -16.83 21.21
N ARG A 248 -13.68 -16.18 21.35
CA ARG A 248 -14.29 -15.37 20.27
C ARG A 248 -13.44 -14.16 19.91
N LYS A 249 -12.84 -13.50 20.92
CA LYS A 249 -11.96 -12.35 20.69
C LYS A 249 -10.69 -12.77 19.94
N ILE A 250 -10.15 -13.94 20.26
CA ILE A 250 -8.97 -14.49 19.59
C ILE A 250 -9.29 -14.78 18.12
N LEU A 251 -10.39 -15.50 17.84
CA LEU A 251 -10.76 -15.85 16.46
C LEU A 251 -11.03 -14.60 15.60
N ALA A 252 -11.71 -13.59 16.15
CA ALA A 252 -11.98 -12.34 15.45
C ALA A 252 -10.69 -11.53 15.19
N LEU A 253 -9.75 -11.50 16.14
CA LEU A 253 -8.45 -10.86 15.96
C LEU A 253 -7.59 -11.60 14.93
N GLU A 254 -7.64 -12.94 14.90
CA GLU A 254 -6.92 -13.75 13.92
C GLU A 254 -7.45 -13.53 12.49
N GLU A 255 -8.77 -13.45 12.31
CA GLU A 255 -9.39 -13.10 11.02
C GLU A 255 -9.01 -11.68 10.57
N GLU A 256 -9.04 -10.69 11.46
CA GLU A 256 -8.65 -9.32 11.12
C GLU A 256 -7.15 -9.23 10.77
N VAL A 257 -6.28 -9.94 11.51
CA VAL A 257 -4.85 -10.04 11.19
C VAL A 257 -4.64 -10.68 9.81
N ALA A 258 -5.39 -11.74 9.47
CA ALA A 258 -5.33 -12.35 8.16
C ALA A 258 -5.77 -11.38 7.05
N ARG A 259 -6.82 -10.60 7.30
CA ARG A 259 -7.35 -9.60 6.37
C ARG A 259 -6.36 -8.47 6.11
N LEU A 260 -5.79 -7.90 7.18
CA LEU A 260 -4.79 -6.83 7.09
C LEU A 260 -3.52 -7.29 6.37
N LYS A 261 -3.07 -8.54 6.61
CA LYS A 261 -1.96 -9.15 5.87
C LYS A 261 -2.26 -9.26 4.39
N HIS A 262 -3.41 -9.80 4.02
CA HIS A 262 -3.79 -9.93 2.61
C HIS A 262 -3.87 -8.57 1.90
N GLN A 263 -4.42 -7.54 2.56
CA GLN A 263 -4.48 -6.18 2.02
C GLN A 263 -3.08 -5.56 1.83
N SER A 264 -2.17 -5.78 2.78
CA SER A 264 -0.77 -5.37 2.68
C SER A 264 -0.05 -6.05 1.53
N ASP A 265 -0.26 -7.36 1.34
CA ASP A 265 0.33 -8.12 0.24
C ASP A 265 -0.17 -7.59 -1.11
N LEU A 266 -1.48 -7.31 -1.23
CA LEU A 266 -2.08 -6.76 -2.44
C LEU A 266 -1.56 -5.35 -2.76
N GLN A 267 -1.38 -4.50 -1.75
CA GLN A 267 -0.77 -3.17 -1.92
C GLN A 267 0.69 -3.29 -2.36
N THR A 268 1.44 -4.22 -1.78
CA THR A 268 2.84 -4.48 -2.12
C THR A 268 2.97 -4.97 -3.57
N GLU A 269 2.08 -5.86 -4.00
CA GLU A 269 2.04 -6.36 -5.38
C GLU A 269 1.68 -5.25 -6.38
N LYS A 270 0.70 -4.40 -6.07
CA LYS A 270 0.37 -3.22 -6.89
C LYS A 270 1.56 -2.26 -7.01
N ALA A 271 2.21 -1.92 -5.89
CA ALA A 271 3.37 -1.04 -5.89
C ALA A 271 4.55 -1.65 -6.70
N ASN A 272 4.75 -2.96 -6.61
CA ASN A 272 5.75 -3.68 -7.40
C ASN A 272 5.42 -3.65 -8.90
N MET A 273 4.15 -3.84 -9.28
CA MET A 273 3.72 -3.74 -10.68
C MET A 273 3.90 -2.32 -11.24
N GLU A 274 3.55 -1.27 -10.49
CA GLU A 274 3.81 0.12 -10.89
C GLU A 274 5.30 0.42 -11.01
N CYS A 275 6.11 -0.04 -10.04
CA CYS A 275 7.57 0.10 -10.10
C CYS A 275 8.15 -0.62 -11.34
N GLN A 276 7.66 -1.82 -11.67
CA GLN A 276 8.06 -2.52 -12.89
C GLN A 276 7.63 -1.76 -14.16
N ARG A 277 6.44 -1.16 -14.16
CA ARG A 277 5.97 -0.33 -15.27
C ARG A 277 6.88 0.89 -15.48
N PHE A 278 7.16 1.65 -14.43
CA PHE A 278 8.06 2.81 -14.50
C PHE A 278 9.48 2.42 -14.91
N LYS A 279 9.98 1.26 -14.46
CA LYS A 279 11.28 0.73 -14.94
C LYS A 279 11.26 0.46 -16.44
N ARG A 280 10.20 -0.19 -16.97
CA ARG A 280 10.06 -0.44 -18.41
C ARG A 280 9.96 0.86 -19.22
N GLU A 281 9.18 1.83 -18.75
CA GLU A 281 9.05 3.14 -19.40
C GLU A 281 10.39 3.87 -19.44
N ARG A 282 11.13 3.90 -18.32
CA ARG A 282 12.49 4.45 -18.26
C ARG A 282 13.43 3.72 -19.23
N ASP A 283 13.44 2.40 -19.22
CA ASP A 283 14.34 1.61 -20.06
C ASP A 283 14.01 1.81 -21.55
N ASN A 284 12.74 1.96 -21.91
CA ASN A 284 12.31 2.32 -23.28
C ASN A 284 12.73 3.74 -23.66
N ALA A 285 12.58 4.71 -22.76
CA ALA A 285 13.05 6.08 -23.00
C ALA A 285 14.57 6.15 -23.19
N VAL A 286 15.32 5.36 -22.41
CA VAL A 286 16.77 5.22 -22.57
C VAL A 286 17.12 4.57 -23.92
N ARG A 287 16.39 3.53 -24.35
CA ARG A 287 16.59 2.94 -25.69
C ARG A 287 16.34 3.95 -26.79
N GLN A 288 15.23 4.69 -26.74
CA GLN A 288 14.94 5.74 -27.72
C GLN A 288 16.02 6.83 -27.75
N LEU A 289 16.54 7.23 -26.58
CA LEU A 289 17.62 8.20 -26.50
C LEU A 289 18.92 7.66 -27.11
N ASN A 290 19.23 6.37 -26.90
CA ASN A 290 20.38 5.71 -27.51
C ASN A 290 20.20 5.56 -29.03
N GLU A 291 19.00 5.21 -29.50
CA GLU A 291 18.66 5.12 -30.94
C GLU A 291 18.79 6.49 -31.63
N LEU A 292 18.41 7.58 -30.96
CA LEU A 292 18.61 8.94 -31.44
C LEU A 292 20.09 9.35 -31.46
N GLN A 293 20.91 8.79 -30.56
CA GLN A 293 22.36 9.02 -30.55
C GLN A 293 23.09 8.20 -31.64
N ASP A 294 22.62 6.99 -31.96
CA ASP A 294 23.19 6.14 -33.02
C ASP A 294 22.99 6.71 -34.44
N GLN A 295 21.99 7.58 -34.64
CA GLN A 295 21.74 8.25 -35.93
C GLN A 295 22.67 9.44 -36.21
N ASN A 296 23.54 9.81 -35.27
CA ASN A 296 24.46 10.94 -35.42
C ASN A 296 25.91 10.42 -35.55
N PRO A 297 26.59 10.56 -36.69
CA PRO A 297 27.98 10.11 -36.82
C PRO A 297 28.82 10.75 -35.71
N GLN A 298 29.62 9.94 -34.99
CA GLN A 298 30.39 10.41 -33.84
C GLN A 298 31.31 11.59 -34.20
N ILE A 299 30.92 12.80 -33.81
CA ILE A 299 31.78 13.98 -33.89
C ILE A 299 32.57 14.04 -32.58
N PHE A 300 33.86 13.65 -32.62
CA PHE A 300 34.80 14.03 -31.56
C PHE A 300 35.02 15.53 -31.66
N LEU A 301 34.79 16.26 -30.57
CA LEU A 301 35.18 17.66 -30.51
C LEU A 301 36.70 17.75 -30.57
N GLU A 302 37.23 18.53 -31.50
CA GLU A 302 38.64 18.92 -31.50
C GLU A 302 38.81 20.09 -30.54
N PHE A 303 39.56 19.89 -29.47
CA PHE A 303 39.90 20.94 -28.52
C PHE A 303 41.30 21.47 -28.86
N PRO A 304 41.49 22.80 -29.00
CA PRO A 304 42.82 23.35 -29.11
C PRO A 304 43.58 23.20 -27.79
N ILE A 305 44.91 23.14 -27.85
CA ILE A 305 45.75 22.97 -26.65
C ILE A 305 45.47 24.03 -25.57
N THR A 306 45.10 25.25 -25.98
CA THR A 306 44.76 26.36 -25.08
C THR A 306 43.61 26.01 -24.13
N ASN A 307 42.60 25.28 -24.59
CA ASN A 307 41.50 24.82 -23.73
C ASN A 307 42.00 23.86 -22.65
N LEU A 308 42.90 22.94 -22.99
CA LEU A 308 43.44 21.96 -22.05
C LEU A 308 44.38 22.63 -21.04
N LEU A 309 45.23 23.56 -21.48
CA LEU A 309 46.12 24.34 -20.62
C LEU A 309 45.32 25.15 -19.60
N GLN A 310 44.26 25.85 -20.04
CA GLN A 310 43.39 26.59 -19.14
C GLN A 310 42.67 25.66 -18.16
N ALA A 311 42.12 24.54 -18.63
CA ALA A 311 41.36 23.60 -17.81
C ALA A 311 42.20 22.91 -16.72
N THR A 312 43.52 22.80 -16.92
CA THR A 312 44.44 22.05 -16.04
C THR A 312 45.48 22.92 -15.36
N GLU A 313 45.33 24.26 -15.43
CA GLU A 313 46.31 25.22 -14.92
C GLU A 313 47.74 24.93 -15.42
N ASN A 314 47.88 24.77 -16.74
CA ASN A 314 49.11 24.35 -17.43
C ASN A 314 49.61 22.97 -16.98
N PHE A 315 48.72 21.98 -16.89
CA PHE A 315 49.02 20.62 -16.43
C PHE A 315 49.69 20.61 -15.04
N SER A 316 49.18 21.44 -14.14
CA SER A 316 49.64 21.55 -12.75
C SER A 316 49.59 20.20 -12.03
N GLY A 317 50.55 19.99 -11.11
CA GLY A 317 50.56 18.82 -10.24
C GLY A 317 49.32 18.71 -9.34
N LEU A 318 48.65 19.83 -9.05
CA LEU A 318 47.40 19.87 -8.27
C LEU A 318 46.22 19.26 -9.04
N CYS A 319 46.23 19.35 -10.37
CA CYS A 319 45.22 18.78 -11.24
C CYS A 319 45.51 17.31 -11.58
N LYS A 320 46.71 16.80 -11.27
CA LYS A 320 47.13 15.45 -11.64
C LYS A 320 46.36 14.40 -10.82
N VAL A 321 45.69 13.50 -11.53
CA VAL A 321 44.93 12.39 -10.93
C VAL A 321 45.82 11.16 -10.80
N GLY A 322 46.62 10.87 -11.82
CA GLY A 322 47.52 9.72 -11.78
C GLY A 322 48.31 9.53 -13.07
N ASP A 323 49.34 8.69 -12.99
CA ASP A 323 50.07 8.18 -14.15
C ASP A 323 49.69 6.72 -14.37
N THR A 324 49.36 6.39 -15.62
CA THR A 324 49.04 5.03 -16.05
C THR A 324 50.02 4.58 -17.13
N GLU A 325 49.99 3.30 -17.46
CA GLU A 325 50.69 2.74 -18.61
C GLU A 325 50.23 3.34 -19.96
N TYR A 326 49.02 3.88 -20.01
CA TYR A 326 48.43 4.50 -21.20
C TYR A 326 48.72 6.01 -21.33
N GLY A 327 49.10 6.68 -20.24
CA GLY A 327 49.28 8.13 -20.23
C GLY A 327 49.10 8.75 -18.85
N ARG A 328 49.22 10.08 -18.79
CA ARG A 328 49.01 10.87 -17.57
C ARG A 328 47.61 11.46 -17.59
N VAL A 329 46.90 11.41 -16.47
CA VAL A 329 45.52 11.89 -16.36
C VAL A 329 45.45 13.09 -15.43
N TYR A 330 44.75 14.13 -15.90
CA TYR A 330 44.51 15.37 -15.18
C TYR A 330 43.00 15.59 -15.04
N LYS A 331 42.56 16.08 -13.89
CA LYS A 331 41.22 16.61 -13.68
C LYS A 331 41.22 18.07 -14.14
N GLY A 332 40.23 18.45 -14.93
CA GLY A 332 40.08 19.83 -15.38
C GLY A 332 38.63 20.24 -15.50
N ILE A 333 38.43 21.52 -15.83
CA ILE A 333 37.10 22.08 -16.10
C ILE A 333 37.13 22.73 -17.49
N ILE A 334 36.29 22.24 -18.40
CA ILE A 334 36.11 22.81 -19.75
C ILE A 334 34.65 23.24 -19.87
N HIS A 335 34.40 24.53 -20.15
CA HIS A 335 33.04 25.10 -20.24
C HIS A 335 32.13 24.66 -19.06
N ASP A 336 32.60 24.88 -17.83
CA ASP A 336 31.92 24.51 -16.57
C ASP A 336 31.64 23.00 -16.37
N THR A 337 32.14 22.16 -17.26
CA THR A 337 32.03 20.70 -17.15
C THR A 337 33.32 20.13 -16.59
N THR A 338 33.23 19.37 -15.50
CA THR A 338 34.39 18.64 -14.96
C THR A 338 34.73 17.48 -15.89
N VAL A 339 36.00 17.38 -16.29
CA VAL A 339 36.49 16.41 -17.27
C VAL A 339 37.76 15.71 -16.79
N ALA A 340 38.02 14.52 -17.33
CA ALA A 340 39.32 13.86 -17.23
C ALA A 340 40.10 14.03 -18.54
N ILE A 341 41.27 14.63 -18.47
CA ILE A 341 42.15 14.90 -19.62
C ILE A 341 43.33 13.93 -19.55
N LYS A 342 43.39 12.98 -20.48
CA LYS A 342 44.45 11.97 -20.60
C LYS A 342 45.45 12.42 -21.68
N LEU A 343 46.68 12.72 -21.28
CA LEU A 343 47.82 12.88 -22.19
C LEU A 343 48.39 11.49 -22.49
N SER A 344 48.21 11.02 -23.72
CA SER A 344 48.69 9.71 -24.14
C SER A 344 50.21 9.62 -24.09
N ARG A 345 50.73 8.44 -23.73
CA ARG A 345 52.18 8.22 -23.63
C ARG A 345 52.89 8.25 -25.00
N SER A 346 52.17 7.92 -26.07
CA SER A 346 52.65 8.00 -27.45
C SER A 346 51.52 8.31 -28.42
N ASP A 347 51.87 8.86 -29.58
CA ASP A 347 50.90 9.12 -30.66
C ASP A 347 50.24 7.83 -31.16
N ILE A 348 50.96 6.70 -31.14
CA ILE A 348 50.41 5.39 -31.55
C ILE A 348 49.26 4.98 -30.63
N LEU A 349 49.44 5.10 -29.30
CA LEU A 349 48.37 4.82 -28.33
C LEU A 349 47.18 5.77 -28.53
N PHE A 350 47.47 7.05 -28.76
CA PHE A 350 46.43 8.05 -29.02
C PHE A 350 45.60 7.71 -30.27
N GLN A 351 46.25 7.42 -31.41
CA GLN A 351 45.55 7.11 -32.65
C GLN A 351 44.75 5.81 -32.55
N GLN A 352 45.28 4.79 -31.88
CA GLN A 352 44.58 3.53 -31.64
C GLN A 352 43.33 3.76 -30.80
N GLU A 353 43.44 4.50 -29.70
CA GLU A 353 42.31 4.76 -28.81
C GLU A 353 41.23 5.61 -29.50
N VAL A 354 41.62 6.63 -30.28
CA VAL A 354 40.70 7.40 -31.14
C VAL A 354 39.98 6.50 -32.15
N SER A 355 40.72 5.60 -32.82
CA SER A 355 40.16 4.66 -33.79
C SER A 355 39.13 3.72 -33.16
N ILE A 356 39.41 3.23 -31.95
CA ILE A 356 38.52 2.33 -31.20
C ILE A 356 37.27 3.06 -30.71
N LEU A 357 37.43 4.26 -30.14
CA LEU A 357 36.32 5.04 -29.60
C LEU A 357 35.32 5.47 -30.69
N ARG A 358 35.82 5.72 -31.92
CA ARG A 358 35.01 6.04 -33.12
C ARG A 358 33.96 5.00 -33.48
N GLN A 359 34.17 3.75 -33.07
CA GLN A 359 33.39 2.62 -33.54
C GLN A 359 32.09 2.39 -32.75
N GLY A 360 31.80 3.18 -31.71
CA GLY A 360 30.48 3.16 -31.05
C GLY A 360 30.50 3.57 -29.58
N ARG A 361 29.31 3.88 -29.03
CA ARG A 361 29.10 4.24 -27.62
C ARG A 361 28.26 3.19 -26.92
N HIS A 362 28.46 3.03 -25.62
CA HIS A 362 27.65 2.18 -24.77
C HIS A 362 27.56 2.80 -23.37
N PRO A 363 26.41 2.73 -22.66
CA PRO A 363 26.26 3.36 -21.35
C PRO A 363 27.32 2.95 -20.32
N SER A 364 27.75 1.69 -20.36
CA SER A 364 28.78 1.12 -19.48
C SER A 364 30.20 1.15 -20.07
N ILE A 365 30.46 2.00 -21.07
CA ILE A 365 31.80 2.33 -21.58
C ILE A 365 32.04 3.82 -21.30
N VAL A 366 33.28 4.18 -20.96
CA VAL A 366 33.64 5.60 -20.71
C VAL A 366 33.37 6.46 -21.95
N ASN A 367 32.69 7.58 -21.75
CA ASN A 367 32.36 8.52 -22.81
C ASN A 367 33.55 9.45 -23.07
N CYS A 368 34.07 9.39 -24.31
CA CYS A 368 35.04 10.35 -24.81
C CYS A 368 34.31 11.54 -25.45
N ILE A 369 34.54 12.72 -24.88
CA ILE A 369 33.93 13.99 -25.28
C ILE A 369 34.67 14.55 -26.50
N GLY A 370 35.99 14.43 -26.54
CA GLY A 370 36.79 14.95 -27.62
C GLY A 370 38.28 14.65 -27.48
N LYS A 371 39.07 15.27 -28.37
CA LYS A 371 40.51 15.06 -28.46
C LYS A 371 41.25 16.37 -28.71
N CYS A 372 42.54 16.38 -28.42
CA CYS A 372 43.46 17.45 -28.81
C CYS A 372 44.65 16.80 -29.51
N SER A 373 44.69 16.93 -30.83
CA SER A 373 45.72 16.29 -31.66
C SER A 373 47.10 16.93 -31.51
N GLU A 374 47.18 18.19 -31.04
CA GLU A 374 48.45 18.91 -30.85
C GLU A 374 49.37 18.27 -29.79
N VAL A 375 48.76 17.64 -28.78
CA VAL A 375 49.47 17.01 -27.65
C VAL A 375 49.03 15.57 -27.40
N SER A 376 48.38 14.95 -28.38
CA SER A 376 47.86 13.58 -28.29
C SER A 376 47.06 13.33 -27.01
N ALA A 377 46.09 14.21 -26.74
CA ALA A 377 45.25 14.15 -25.54
C ALA A 377 43.80 13.76 -25.84
N LEU A 378 43.17 13.06 -24.90
CA LEU A 378 41.76 12.69 -24.93
C LEU A 378 41.02 13.31 -23.74
N VAL A 379 39.82 13.81 -23.99
CA VAL A 379 38.95 14.44 -22.99
C VAL A 379 37.76 13.51 -22.73
N TYR A 380 37.66 12.98 -21.51
CA TYR A 380 36.60 12.08 -21.08
C TYR A 380 35.68 12.74 -20.06
N GLU A 381 34.50 12.15 -19.88
CA GLU A 381 33.65 12.41 -18.72
C GLU A 381 34.42 12.18 -17.41
N TRP A 382 34.12 13.00 -16.39
CA TRP A 382 34.66 12.80 -15.05
C TRP A 382 33.83 11.80 -14.26
N LEU A 383 34.49 10.80 -13.65
CA LEU A 383 33.86 9.74 -12.86
C LEU A 383 34.25 9.87 -11.38
N PRO A 384 33.39 10.50 -10.55
CA PRO A 384 33.79 11.01 -9.24
C PRO A 384 34.02 9.93 -8.17
N ASN A 385 33.46 8.73 -8.35
CA ASN A 385 33.61 7.64 -7.39
C ASN A 385 34.86 6.77 -7.66
N GLY A 386 35.71 7.16 -8.60
CA GLY A 386 37.00 6.48 -8.83
C GLY A 386 36.83 5.11 -9.48
N ASN A 387 37.80 4.23 -9.27
CA ASN A 387 37.87 2.91 -9.91
C ASN A 387 37.41 1.78 -8.96
N LEU A 388 37.03 0.64 -9.55
CA LEU A 388 36.51 -0.51 -8.83
C LEU A 388 37.56 -1.18 -7.95
N GLN A 389 38.86 -1.09 -8.30
CA GLN A 389 39.95 -1.64 -7.48
C GLN A 389 39.91 -1.04 -6.07
N ASP A 390 39.80 0.29 -5.97
CA ASP A 390 39.77 0.99 -4.69
C ASP A 390 38.56 0.57 -3.85
N HIS A 391 37.38 0.42 -4.48
CA HIS A 391 36.16 -0.05 -3.83
C HIS A 391 36.21 -1.52 -3.34
N ILE A 392 36.98 -2.38 -3.99
CA ILE A 392 37.16 -3.78 -3.56
C ILE A 392 38.01 -3.82 -2.29
N VAL A 393 39.11 -3.08 -2.25
CA VAL A 393 40.05 -3.07 -1.11
C VAL A 393 39.73 -2.01 -0.05
N CYS A 394 38.67 -1.22 -0.25
CA CYS A 394 38.26 -0.10 0.60
C CYS A 394 39.38 0.92 0.84
N ALA A 395 40.14 1.25 -0.22
CA ALA A 395 41.22 2.23 -0.19
C ALA A 395 40.74 3.65 -0.51
N ASN A 396 41.58 4.66 -0.27
CA ASN A 396 41.36 6.06 -0.70
C ASN A 396 40.03 6.68 -0.23
N GLY A 397 39.50 6.26 0.92
CA GLY A 397 38.22 6.75 1.45
C GLY A 397 36.98 6.17 0.77
N SER A 398 37.13 5.17 -0.11
CA SER A 398 36.01 4.46 -0.73
C SER A 398 35.27 3.58 0.29
N THR A 399 33.94 3.62 0.23
CA THR A 399 33.09 2.76 1.05
C THR A 399 32.90 1.39 0.39
N PRO A 400 32.71 0.32 1.18
CA PRO A 400 32.34 -0.99 0.65
C PRO A 400 31.06 -0.90 -0.19
N LEU A 401 31.08 -1.49 -1.39
CA LEU A 401 29.89 -1.57 -2.24
C LEU A 401 28.88 -2.56 -1.66
N SER A 402 27.59 -2.22 -1.69
CA SER A 402 26.51 -3.14 -1.32
C SER A 402 26.38 -4.29 -2.31
N TRP A 403 25.75 -5.39 -1.89
CA TRP A 403 25.50 -6.54 -2.77
C TRP A 403 24.73 -6.17 -4.04
N GLN A 404 23.75 -5.28 -3.90
CA GLN A 404 22.93 -4.79 -5.00
C GLN A 404 23.79 -4.03 -6.02
N ILE A 405 24.70 -3.16 -5.57
CA ILE A 405 25.60 -2.43 -6.47
C ILE A 405 26.60 -3.38 -7.14
N ARG A 406 27.15 -4.35 -6.41
CA ARG A 406 28.09 -5.35 -6.98
C ARG A 406 27.46 -6.16 -8.10
N THR A 407 26.25 -6.68 -7.89
CA THR A 407 25.53 -7.45 -8.92
C THR A 407 25.14 -6.60 -10.12
N GLN A 408 24.79 -5.33 -9.88
CA GLN A 408 24.53 -4.37 -10.95
C GLN A 408 25.79 -4.11 -11.81
N ILE A 409 26.95 -3.88 -11.18
CA ILE A 409 28.23 -3.68 -11.87
C ILE A 409 28.58 -4.89 -12.75
N ILE A 410 28.38 -6.12 -12.24
CA ILE A 410 28.59 -7.34 -13.04
C ILE A 410 27.73 -7.32 -14.31
N GLY A 411 26.43 -7.02 -14.18
CA GLY A 411 25.52 -6.96 -15.32
C GLY A 411 25.90 -5.87 -16.34
N GLU A 412 26.38 -4.72 -15.86
CA GLU A 412 26.84 -3.61 -16.71
C GLU A 412 28.12 -3.96 -17.48
N ILE A 413 29.08 -4.65 -16.84
CA ILE A 413 30.29 -5.15 -17.51
C ILE A 413 29.91 -6.17 -18.58
N CYS A 414 29.01 -7.12 -18.27
CA CYS A 414 28.49 -8.07 -19.27
C CYS A 414 27.87 -7.36 -20.48
N SER A 415 27.05 -6.33 -20.24
CA SER A 415 26.42 -5.55 -21.30
C SER A 415 27.47 -4.87 -22.20
N ALA A 416 28.51 -4.28 -21.60
CA ALA A 416 29.59 -3.65 -22.36
C ALA A 416 30.41 -4.67 -23.16
N LEU A 417 30.74 -5.83 -22.57
CA LEU A 417 31.47 -6.88 -23.28
C LEU A 417 30.67 -7.44 -24.45
N LEU A 418 29.37 -7.70 -24.27
CA LEU A 418 28.49 -8.12 -25.36
C LEU A 418 28.50 -7.12 -26.51
N PHE A 419 28.44 -5.82 -26.21
CA PHE A 419 28.52 -4.76 -27.21
C PHE A 419 29.88 -4.71 -27.94
N LEU A 420 30.99 -4.96 -27.24
CA LEU A 420 32.32 -5.01 -27.87
C LEU A 420 32.48 -6.25 -28.75
N HIS A 421 31.99 -7.40 -28.26
CA HIS A 421 32.12 -8.71 -28.91
C HIS A 421 31.18 -8.89 -30.11
N SER A 422 30.05 -8.20 -30.15
CA SER A 422 29.08 -8.29 -31.26
C SER A 422 29.47 -7.51 -32.52
N ARG A 423 30.66 -6.89 -32.55
CA ARG A 423 31.13 -6.09 -33.69
C ARG A 423 31.56 -6.98 -34.86
N GLU A 424 31.24 -6.50 -36.07
CA GLU A 424 31.63 -7.12 -37.35
C GLU A 424 32.61 -6.21 -38.12
N PRO A 425 33.55 -6.75 -38.92
CA PRO A 425 33.74 -8.18 -39.25
C PRO A 425 34.53 -8.97 -38.19
N HIS A 426 35.09 -8.29 -37.19
CA HIS A 426 35.86 -8.91 -36.11
C HIS A 426 35.40 -8.36 -34.76
N ALA A 427 35.17 -9.27 -33.81
CA ALA A 427 34.86 -8.92 -32.43
C ALA A 427 35.98 -8.07 -31.83
N LEU A 428 35.62 -6.97 -31.18
CA LEU A 428 36.59 -6.16 -30.45
C LEU A 428 36.77 -6.74 -29.05
N VAL A 429 37.91 -7.37 -28.79
CA VAL A 429 38.25 -7.90 -27.46
C VAL A 429 38.76 -6.77 -26.58
N HIS A 430 38.28 -6.66 -25.34
CA HIS A 430 38.74 -5.65 -24.39
C HIS A 430 40.23 -5.86 -24.05
N GLY A 431 40.60 -7.09 -23.68
CA GLY A 431 41.98 -7.53 -23.50
C GLY A 431 42.63 -7.16 -22.17
N ASP A 432 42.37 -5.96 -21.64
CA ASP A 432 42.92 -5.52 -20.34
C ASP A 432 41.81 -5.31 -19.29
N LEU A 433 40.82 -6.21 -19.22
CA LEU A 433 39.67 -6.03 -18.32
C LEU A 433 40.09 -6.30 -16.87
N ARG A 434 40.19 -5.24 -16.06
CA ARG A 434 40.63 -5.29 -14.65
C ARG A 434 39.92 -4.24 -13.80
N PRO A 435 39.83 -4.40 -12.48
CA PRO A 435 39.14 -3.43 -11.61
C PRO A 435 39.66 -1.99 -11.71
N CYS A 436 40.95 -1.78 -12.01
CA CYS A 436 41.51 -0.44 -12.21
C CYS A 436 41.09 0.24 -13.53
N ASN A 437 40.55 -0.52 -14.49
CA ASN A 437 40.00 -0.03 -15.76
C ASN A 437 38.46 0.04 -15.73
N ILE A 438 37.84 -0.16 -14.56
CA ILE A 438 36.40 -0.06 -14.37
C ILE A 438 36.15 1.10 -13.40
N PHE A 439 35.53 2.16 -13.90
CA PHE A 439 35.24 3.35 -13.10
C PHE A 439 33.78 3.41 -12.68
N VAL A 440 33.52 4.11 -11.58
CA VAL A 440 32.20 4.27 -10.98
C VAL A 440 31.77 5.72 -11.11
N ASP A 441 30.60 5.95 -11.71
CA ASP A 441 30.01 7.28 -11.85
C ASP A 441 29.30 7.73 -10.56
N ALA A 442 28.77 8.96 -10.56
CA ALA A 442 28.07 9.54 -9.40
C ALA A 442 26.83 8.73 -8.93
N ASN A 443 26.24 7.93 -9.82
CA ASN A 443 25.06 7.10 -9.56
C ASN A 443 25.42 5.63 -9.25
N PHE A 444 26.70 5.34 -8.99
CA PHE A 444 27.21 3.99 -8.76
C PHE A 444 26.99 3.04 -9.96
N ARG A 445 27.00 3.58 -11.19
CA ARG A 445 27.06 2.80 -12.43
C ARG A 445 28.51 2.63 -12.85
N SER A 446 28.85 1.48 -13.42
CA SER A 446 30.19 1.16 -13.91
C SER A 446 30.38 1.54 -15.38
N LYS A 447 31.60 1.99 -15.69
CA LYS A 447 32.07 2.32 -17.03
C LYS A 447 33.46 1.75 -17.25
N ILE A 448 33.62 0.93 -18.29
CA ILE A 448 34.91 0.33 -18.65
C ILE A 448 35.70 1.25 -19.59
N CYS A 449 37.02 1.25 -19.47
CA CYS A 449 37.93 2.05 -20.29
C CYS A 449 39.14 1.24 -20.78
N ASN A 450 39.93 1.83 -21.68
CA ASN A 450 41.17 1.24 -22.24
C ASN A 450 40.97 -0.10 -22.99
N PHE A 451 39.78 -0.35 -23.52
CA PHE A 451 39.47 -1.57 -24.30
C PHE A 451 40.21 -1.59 -25.65
N GLY A 452 40.68 -2.77 -26.07
CA GLY A 452 41.38 -2.97 -27.34
C GLY A 452 42.81 -2.39 -27.40
N MET A 453 43.34 -1.92 -26.28
CA MET A 453 44.66 -1.29 -26.19
C MET A 453 45.80 -2.27 -25.87
N LEU A 454 45.47 -3.47 -25.34
CA LEU A 454 46.48 -4.44 -24.87
C LEU A 454 47.43 -4.90 -25.99
N THR A 455 46.93 -5.05 -27.21
CA THR A 455 47.69 -5.57 -28.36
C THR A 455 48.94 -4.74 -28.70
N LEU A 456 48.93 -3.44 -28.41
CA LEU A 456 50.09 -2.55 -28.61
C LEU A 456 51.23 -2.81 -27.62
N PHE A 457 50.92 -3.37 -26.44
CA PHE A 457 51.91 -3.72 -25.41
C PHE A 457 52.49 -5.12 -25.62
N LEU A 458 51.91 -5.93 -26.51
CA LEU A 458 52.37 -7.28 -26.83
C LEU A 458 53.41 -7.29 -27.97
N GLN A 459 53.64 -6.15 -28.63
CA GLN A 459 54.63 -6.05 -29.70
C GLN A 459 56.07 -5.99 -29.15
N PRO A 460 57.03 -6.72 -29.74
CA PRO A 460 58.42 -6.73 -29.29
C PRO A 460 59.03 -5.32 -29.33
N GLY A 461 59.64 -4.89 -28.22
CA GLY A 461 60.40 -3.63 -28.15
C GLY A 461 59.68 -2.43 -27.52
N ASN A 462 58.37 -2.54 -27.23
CA ASN A 462 57.64 -1.51 -26.49
C ASN A 462 57.59 -1.83 -24.99
N HIS A 463 57.69 -0.77 -24.18
CA HIS A 463 57.72 -0.77 -22.71
C HIS A 463 56.95 -1.92 -22.06
N GLN A 464 57.64 -2.75 -21.27
CA GLN A 464 56.99 -3.78 -20.46
C GLN A 464 55.99 -3.10 -19.51
N PRO A 465 54.67 -3.38 -19.63
CA PRO A 465 53.71 -2.95 -18.64
C PRO A 465 54.04 -3.60 -17.30
N ALA A 466 53.38 -3.17 -16.23
CA ALA A 466 53.44 -3.86 -14.94
C ALA A 466 52.75 -5.24 -15.07
N LEU A 467 53.39 -6.18 -15.77
CA LEU A 467 52.89 -7.51 -16.11
C LEU A 467 52.38 -8.21 -14.86
N THR A 468 53.08 -8.06 -13.73
CA THR A 468 52.73 -8.63 -12.44
C THR A 468 51.32 -8.26 -11.96
N ALA A 469 50.84 -7.05 -12.23
CA ALA A 469 49.49 -6.60 -11.85
C ALA A 469 48.40 -7.01 -12.84
N ARG A 470 48.77 -7.48 -14.04
CA ARG A 470 47.84 -8.01 -15.07
C ARG A 470 47.68 -9.51 -14.97
N LEU A 471 48.76 -10.23 -14.65
CA LEU A 471 48.81 -11.69 -14.64
C LEU A 471 47.58 -12.39 -14.04
N PRO A 472 47.02 -11.96 -12.89
CA PRO A 472 45.88 -12.66 -12.30
C PRO A 472 44.58 -12.58 -13.11
N TYR A 473 44.49 -11.63 -14.04
CA TYR A 473 43.31 -11.40 -14.88
C TYR A 473 43.54 -11.85 -16.33
N LEU A 474 44.76 -12.26 -16.69
CA LEU A 474 45.07 -12.73 -18.04
C LEU A 474 44.65 -14.18 -18.20
N ASP A 475 43.93 -14.45 -19.29
CA ASP A 475 43.52 -15.78 -19.70
C ASP A 475 44.75 -16.70 -19.90
N PRO A 476 44.83 -17.85 -19.20
CA PRO A 476 45.93 -18.80 -19.35
C PRO A 476 46.10 -19.32 -20.77
N ASP A 477 45.02 -19.47 -21.53
CA ASP A 477 45.07 -19.89 -22.92
C ASP A 477 45.73 -18.80 -23.77
N PHE A 478 45.36 -17.53 -23.57
CA PHE A 478 46.04 -16.40 -24.19
C PHE A 478 47.53 -16.34 -23.83
N LEU A 479 47.92 -16.61 -22.57
CA LEU A 479 49.34 -16.66 -22.17
C LEU A 479 50.12 -17.75 -22.91
N THR A 480 49.44 -18.80 -23.37
CA THR A 480 50.04 -19.93 -24.08
C THR A 480 50.04 -19.71 -25.59
N THR A 481 48.95 -19.22 -26.16
CA THR A 481 48.74 -19.09 -27.62
C THR A 481 49.16 -17.73 -28.17
N GLY A 482 49.13 -16.69 -27.34
CA GLY A 482 49.30 -15.30 -27.76
C GLY A 482 48.08 -14.70 -28.46
N GLU A 483 46.96 -15.44 -28.56
CA GLU A 483 45.76 -15.00 -29.27
C GLU A 483 44.70 -14.45 -28.30
N LEU A 484 44.32 -13.17 -28.47
CA LEU A 484 43.18 -12.60 -27.74
C LEU A 484 41.86 -13.05 -28.37
N THR A 485 40.96 -13.58 -27.55
CA THR A 485 39.61 -13.94 -27.98
C THR A 485 38.56 -13.33 -27.04
N PRO A 486 37.28 -13.26 -27.43
CA PRO A 486 36.20 -12.91 -26.53
C PRO A 486 36.18 -13.72 -25.23
N LEU A 487 36.63 -14.99 -25.26
CA LEU A 487 36.74 -15.84 -24.07
C LEU A 487 37.80 -15.35 -23.09
N SER A 488 38.83 -14.64 -23.57
CA SER A 488 39.85 -14.06 -22.70
C SER A 488 39.24 -12.97 -21.79
N ASP A 489 38.29 -12.17 -22.31
CA ASP A 489 37.55 -11.21 -21.48
C ASP A 489 36.61 -11.91 -20.48
N VAL A 490 36.03 -13.06 -20.85
CA VAL A 490 35.19 -13.87 -19.96
C VAL A 490 36.00 -14.40 -18.78
N TYR A 491 37.25 -14.84 -19.01
CA TYR A 491 38.15 -15.22 -17.93
C TYR A 491 38.41 -14.05 -16.97
N SER A 492 38.80 -12.89 -17.51
CA SER A 492 39.03 -11.68 -16.70
C SER A 492 37.80 -11.28 -15.89
N LEU A 493 36.61 -11.35 -16.49
CA LEU A 493 35.34 -11.11 -15.81
C LEU A 493 35.11 -12.10 -14.67
N GLY A 494 35.39 -13.39 -14.87
CA GLY A 494 35.29 -14.40 -13.82
C GLY A 494 36.12 -14.06 -12.59
N VAL A 495 37.37 -13.61 -12.79
CA VAL A 495 38.25 -13.17 -11.70
C VAL A 495 37.69 -11.92 -11.01
N ILE A 496 37.14 -10.96 -11.76
CA ILE A 496 36.51 -9.75 -11.20
C ILE A 496 35.28 -10.13 -10.36
N ILE A 497 34.44 -11.05 -10.83
CA ILE A 497 33.29 -11.56 -10.08
C ILE A 497 33.77 -12.17 -8.76
N LEU A 498 34.81 -13.01 -8.78
CA LEU A 498 35.38 -13.58 -7.54
C LEU A 498 35.86 -12.50 -6.57
N CYS A 499 36.52 -11.45 -7.07
CA CYS A 499 36.95 -10.31 -6.23
C CYS A 499 35.74 -9.56 -5.65
N LEU A 500 34.67 -9.36 -6.43
CA LEU A 500 33.44 -8.72 -5.97
C LEU A 500 32.68 -9.58 -4.96
N LEU A 501 32.70 -10.91 -5.09
CA LEU A 501 32.06 -11.82 -4.12
C LEU A 501 32.81 -11.86 -2.80
N THR A 502 34.15 -11.92 -2.85
CA THR A 502 35.01 -12.14 -1.67
C THR A 502 35.45 -10.85 -1.00
N GLY A 503 35.50 -9.73 -1.73
CA GLY A 503 36.16 -8.51 -1.29
C GLY A 503 37.68 -8.64 -1.17
N LEU A 504 38.27 -9.70 -1.75
CA LEU A 504 39.71 -9.99 -1.68
C LEU A 504 40.37 -9.76 -3.05
N PRO A 505 41.67 -9.38 -3.08
CA PRO A 505 42.43 -9.33 -4.32
C PRO A 505 42.69 -10.76 -4.86
N PRO A 506 42.86 -10.94 -6.19
CA PRO A 506 42.91 -12.26 -6.83
C PRO A 506 43.93 -13.22 -6.24
N LEU A 507 45.13 -12.74 -5.93
CA LEU A 507 46.25 -13.56 -5.42
C LEU A 507 45.98 -14.13 -4.02
N THR A 508 44.99 -13.60 -3.30
CA THR A 508 44.58 -14.09 -1.97
C THR A 508 43.46 -15.13 -2.05
N ILE A 509 42.78 -15.23 -3.19
CA ILE A 509 41.65 -16.15 -3.41
C ILE A 509 42.13 -17.59 -3.68
N ALA A 510 43.36 -17.77 -4.17
CA ALA A 510 43.93 -19.07 -4.55
C ALA A 510 44.51 -19.89 -3.37
N LYS A 511 43.92 -19.83 -2.17
CA LYS A 511 44.38 -20.57 -0.98
C LYS A 511 43.40 -21.62 -0.51
#